data_AF-A0A7J3D6G8-F1
#
_entry.id   AF-A0A7J3D6G8-F1
#
_cell.length_a   1.000
_cell.length_b   1.000
_cell.length_c   1.000
_cell.angle_alpha   90.00
_cell.angle_beta   90.00
_cell.angle_gamma   90.00
#
_symmetry.space_group_name_H-M   'P 1'
#
loop_
_entity.id
_entity.type
_entity.pdbx_description
1 polymer ?
#
loop_
_entity_poly.entity_id
_entity_poly.type
_entity_poly.pdbx_seq_one_letter_code
_entity_poly.pdbx_strand_id
1 'polypeptide(L)'
;MMAIKSKKFLSVMIVFLLVLPPLSATYALKGSDPIKVEEKAGFKIIYNGVINVAVPSNGTKPMFFWWSYEDNSTIYHMKYDGIAESWLTGQFRHVLMIDDSKNYTEQILKLFENTSLIESPDQEEVSKNLDALNNKVKELSKGMQKLDVDSISQIVGALSKEVSLWQDPEVKYKLLDDLKSLEAKVIEFKNILNNGKPSNAVELRKILDQIMSLSENITKKANEHISKAKKFKIMGFKPDHPFYFPFSKGVWSLDGPINITSNNDLIGVMFTWRLDKVPDKKWVFLEDNLEIRNRLYFKTVEENVNGVLMNLAKAELKSDIIIRRWDWNYDGLLGLVNNDTPAHLKTNISSTLFPKPFLSVNIHFTAMKGGVKLFETLKTVSENEEVEENEVLKIITGGKDLKIKLGDEMENFDLEFQEMSIKGVTKRLPGLLLGKNETIGGFFRFIPNVTTIYPNGTSQIVKVKGFFWPAGRQVRASLLYPYFGNATIEHDPSIGIVAPQIKPEAIVAKVNISGSKIEVKPVDLVISPLIVPTLMPYTILTGLALVTVICVIMIFVIKKKRMEIIS
;
A
#
# COMPACT_ATOMS: atom_id res chain seq x y z
N MET A 1 55.33 -1.04 -55.94
CA MET A 1 55.07 -0.09 -54.84
C MET A 1 55.27 1.32 -55.39
N MET A 2 54.20 1.97 -55.85
CA MET A 2 54.20 3.41 -56.12
C MET A 2 52.77 3.93 -56.00
N ALA A 3 52.49 4.47 -54.82
CA ALA A 3 51.31 5.26 -54.54
C ALA A 3 51.38 6.59 -55.30
N ILE A 4 50.27 7.34 -55.24
CA ILE A 4 50.07 8.76 -55.58
C ILE A 4 49.30 8.97 -56.91
N LYS A 5 47.97 9.14 -56.80
CA LYS A 5 47.25 10.44 -56.95
C LYS A 5 45.72 10.24 -57.06
N SER A 6 45.04 9.69 -56.05
CA SER A 6 43.56 9.77 -55.96
C SER A 6 43.04 10.77 -54.92
N LYS A 7 43.90 11.69 -54.42
CA LYS A 7 43.44 12.78 -53.53
C LYS A 7 42.38 13.68 -54.18
N LYS A 8 42.36 13.79 -55.52
CA LYS A 8 41.35 14.56 -56.25
C LYS A 8 39.97 13.89 -56.30
N PHE A 9 39.92 12.55 -56.26
CA PHE A 9 38.66 11.81 -56.29
C PHE A 9 37.99 11.80 -54.90
N LEU A 10 38.80 11.74 -53.84
CA LEU A 10 38.31 11.80 -52.45
C LEU A 10 37.71 13.17 -52.11
N SER A 11 38.30 14.26 -52.61
CA SER A 11 37.76 15.61 -52.38
C SER A 11 36.44 15.87 -53.10
N VAL A 12 36.21 15.27 -54.27
CA VAL A 12 34.93 15.37 -54.99
C VAL A 12 33.84 14.57 -54.28
N MET A 13 34.15 13.38 -53.72
CA MET A 13 33.21 12.61 -52.91
C MET A 13 32.82 13.30 -51.60
N ILE A 14 33.76 13.95 -50.90
CA ILE A 14 33.47 14.66 -49.65
C ILE A 14 32.58 15.88 -49.90
N VAL A 15 32.78 16.60 -51.02
CA VAL A 15 31.90 17.72 -51.40
C VAL A 15 30.51 17.21 -51.81
N PHE A 16 30.39 16.06 -52.47
CA PHE A 16 29.09 15.46 -52.78
C PHE A 16 28.35 14.98 -51.52
N LEU A 17 29.06 14.48 -50.50
CA LEU A 17 28.52 14.09 -49.20
C LEU A 17 28.13 15.28 -48.30
N LEU A 18 28.74 16.45 -48.49
CA LEU A 18 28.40 17.69 -47.76
C LEU A 18 27.27 18.50 -48.42
N VAL A 19 27.00 18.28 -49.71
CA VAL A 19 25.93 18.97 -50.46
C VAL A 19 24.65 18.14 -50.56
N LEU A 20 24.70 16.84 -50.26
CA LEU A 20 23.49 16.09 -49.95
C LEU A 20 22.90 16.72 -48.68
N PRO A 21 21.69 17.32 -48.71
CA PRO A 21 21.00 17.62 -47.47
C PRO A 21 20.97 16.30 -46.69
N PRO A 22 21.17 16.30 -45.36
CA PRO A 22 20.91 15.10 -44.61
C PRO A 22 19.51 14.66 -45.03
N LEU A 23 19.41 13.50 -45.69
CA LEU A 23 18.23 12.66 -45.54
C LEU A 23 18.26 12.25 -44.06
N SER A 24 18.00 13.21 -43.17
CA SER A 24 17.12 12.97 -42.07
C SER A 24 15.96 12.26 -42.74
N ALA A 25 15.90 10.96 -42.54
CA ALA A 25 14.62 10.29 -42.62
C ALA A 25 13.72 11.13 -41.71
N THR A 26 12.99 12.07 -42.31
CA THR A 26 11.61 12.27 -41.94
C THR A 26 11.00 10.89 -42.11
N TYR A 27 11.16 10.06 -41.07
CA TYR A 27 10.02 9.38 -40.52
C TYR A 27 8.98 10.49 -40.36
N ALA A 28 8.22 10.72 -41.44
CA ALA A 28 6.89 11.22 -41.31
C ALA A 28 6.32 10.35 -40.20
N LEU A 29 6.06 10.96 -39.03
CA LEU A 29 5.27 10.36 -37.98
C LEU A 29 4.10 9.71 -38.70
N LYS A 30 4.17 8.38 -38.81
CA LYS A 30 3.09 7.56 -39.35
C LYS A 30 1.89 8.03 -38.54
N GLY A 31 0.94 8.65 -39.25
CA GLY A 31 -0.10 9.47 -38.64
C GLY A 31 -0.63 8.81 -37.38
N SER A 32 -0.72 9.58 -36.29
CA SER A 32 -1.30 9.14 -35.03
C SER A 32 -2.54 8.31 -35.34
N ASP A 33 -2.46 7.00 -35.12
CA ASP A 33 -3.64 6.14 -35.22
C ASP A 33 -4.71 6.79 -34.33
N PRO A 34 -5.94 6.94 -34.81
CA PRO A 34 -6.96 7.72 -34.13
C PRO A 34 -7.12 7.18 -32.72
N ILE A 35 -7.24 8.10 -31.77
CA ILE A 35 -7.72 7.80 -30.42
C ILE A 35 -8.95 6.89 -30.58
N LYS A 36 -8.84 5.66 -30.08
CA LYS A 36 -9.84 4.62 -30.31
C LYS A 36 -10.08 3.86 -29.02
N VAL A 37 -11.36 3.55 -28.78
CA VAL A 37 -11.76 2.53 -27.83
C VAL A 37 -12.26 1.33 -28.64
N GLU A 38 -11.75 0.14 -28.36
CA GLU A 38 -12.22 -1.10 -28.98
C GLU A 38 -12.49 -2.17 -27.91
N GLU A 39 -13.45 -3.05 -28.17
CA GLU A 39 -13.66 -4.22 -27.33
C GLU A 39 -13.06 -5.45 -28.00
N LYS A 40 -12.19 -6.16 -27.28
CA LYS A 40 -11.45 -7.30 -27.83
C LYS A 40 -11.06 -8.27 -26.71
N ALA A 41 -11.32 -9.55 -26.95
CA ALA A 41 -10.97 -10.65 -26.03
C ALA A 41 -11.48 -10.45 -24.59
N GLY A 42 -12.65 -9.81 -24.41
CA GLY A 42 -13.22 -9.52 -23.10
C GLY A 42 -12.68 -8.25 -22.42
N PHE A 43 -11.88 -7.44 -23.12
CA PHE A 43 -11.34 -6.18 -22.61
C PHE A 43 -11.81 -4.98 -23.45
N LYS A 44 -12.09 -3.85 -22.80
CA LYS A 44 -12.17 -2.55 -23.46
C LYS A 44 -10.76 -1.96 -23.48
N ILE A 45 -10.23 -1.72 -24.67
CA ILE A 45 -8.86 -1.23 -24.89
C ILE A 45 -8.93 0.20 -25.39
N ILE A 46 -8.18 1.07 -24.73
CA ILE A 46 -8.06 2.50 -25.02
C ILE A 46 -6.68 2.73 -25.65
N TYR A 47 -6.68 3.21 -26.90
CA TYR A 47 -5.49 3.58 -27.65
C TYR A 47 -5.36 5.10 -27.67
N ASN A 48 -4.24 5.65 -27.17
CA ASN A 48 -3.98 7.09 -27.22
C ASN A 48 -2.71 7.51 -27.99
N GLY A 49 -2.03 6.55 -28.63
CA GLY A 49 -0.80 6.77 -29.37
C GLY A 49 0.47 6.89 -28.52
N VAL A 50 0.37 6.80 -27.18
CA VAL A 50 1.51 6.80 -26.25
C VAL A 50 1.51 5.56 -25.37
N ILE A 51 0.38 5.28 -24.74
CA ILE A 51 0.12 4.04 -24.00
C ILE A 51 -1.21 3.44 -24.44
N ASN A 52 -1.31 2.13 -24.26
CA ASN A 52 -2.57 1.42 -24.38
C ASN A 52 -3.03 1.02 -22.98
N VAL A 53 -4.32 1.18 -22.69
CA VAL A 53 -4.92 0.77 -21.42
C VAL A 53 -6.01 -0.24 -21.70
N ALA A 54 -5.97 -1.41 -21.06
CA ALA A 54 -7.00 -2.42 -21.14
C ALA A 54 -7.70 -2.61 -19.80
N VAL A 55 -9.03 -2.55 -19.82
CA VAL A 55 -9.90 -2.80 -18.65
C VAL A 55 -10.79 -4.01 -18.92
N PRO A 56 -10.99 -4.93 -17.95
CA PRO A 56 -11.93 -6.02 -18.12
C PRO A 56 -13.35 -5.52 -18.40
N SER A 57 -13.98 -6.00 -19.47
CA SER A 57 -15.29 -5.50 -19.91
C SER A 57 -16.43 -5.98 -19.02
N ASN A 58 -16.24 -7.11 -18.34
CA ASN A 58 -17.20 -7.70 -17.42
C ASN A 58 -17.35 -6.93 -16.11
N GLY A 59 -16.48 -5.94 -15.84
CA GLY A 59 -16.62 -5.08 -14.68
C GLY A 59 -16.48 -5.81 -13.34
N THR A 60 -15.86 -7.00 -13.28
CA THR A 60 -15.94 -7.84 -12.07
C THR A 60 -15.06 -7.38 -10.92
N LYS A 61 -13.92 -6.73 -11.20
CA LYS A 61 -13.01 -6.23 -10.16
C LYS A 61 -12.18 -5.04 -10.65
N PRO A 62 -11.88 -4.07 -9.77
CA PRO A 62 -11.10 -2.89 -10.11
C PRO A 62 -9.64 -3.27 -10.40
N MET A 63 -9.34 -3.39 -11.69
CA MET A 63 -8.01 -3.64 -12.21
C MET A 63 -7.88 -3.09 -13.63
N PHE A 64 -6.65 -2.88 -14.07
CA PHE A 64 -6.35 -2.55 -15.45
C PHE A 64 -4.93 -2.90 -15.81
N PHE A 65 -4.69 -2.96 -17.11
CA PHE A 65 -3.39 -3.25 -17.70
C PHE A 65 -2.97 -2.09 -18.58
N TRP A 66 -1.67 -1.85 -18.69
CA TRP A 66 -1.16 -0.88 -19.66
C TRP A 66 0.20 -1.28 -20.22
N TRP A 67 0.51 -0.80 -21.42
CA TRP A 67 1.79 -1.00 -22.10
C TRP A 67 2.09 0.17 -23.03
N SER A 68 3.35 0.28 -23.48
CA SER A 68 3.75 1.32 -24.43
C SER A 68 3.09 1.07 -25.79
N TYR A 69 2.69 2.15 -26.48
CA TYR A 69 2.10 2.05 -27.81
C TYR A 69 3.05 1.40 -28.82
N GLU A 70 4.32 1.78 -28.77
CA GLU A 70 5.35 1.32 -29.71
C GLU A 70 5.95 -0.05 -29.32
N ASP A 71 5.82 -0.44 -28.06
CA ASP A 71 6.43 -1.66 -27.51
C ASP A 71 5.51 -2.33 -26.48
N ASN A 72 5.03 -3.52 -26.84
CA ASN A 72 4.20 -4.36 -25.97
C ASN A 72 4.99 -5.52 -25.32
N SER A 73 6.33 -5.47 -25.34
CA SER A 73 7.19 -6.49 -24.72
C SER A 73 7.06 -6.54 -23.20
N THR A 74 6.72 -5.41 -22.57
CA THR A 74 6.37 -5.31 -21.15
C THR A 74 4.92 -4.87 -21.00
N ILE A 75 4.17 -5.61 -20.18
CA ILE A 75 2.81 -5.27 -19.77
C ILE A 75 2.82 -4.99 -18.28
N TYR A 76 2.23 -3.88 -17.89
CA TYR A 76 2.01 -3.54 -16.50
C TYR A 76 0.58 -3.87 -16.11
N HIS A 77 0.42 -4.27 -14.87
CA HIS A 77 -0.86 -4.64 -14.27
C HIS A 77 -0.96 -3.96 -12.91
N MET A 78 -2.13 -3.35 -12.66
CA MET A 78 -2.52 -2.86 -11.35
C MET A 78 -3.85 -3.49 -10.97
N LYS A 79 -3.92 -3.98 -9.74
CA LYS A 79 -5.18 -4.39 -9.09
C LYS A 79 -5.31 -3.75 -7.73
N TYR A 80 -6.55 -3.50 -7.34
CA TYR A 80 -6.90 -3.13 -5.98
C TYR A 80 -7.38 -4.38 -5.24
N ASP A 81 -6.66 -4.77 -4.18
CA ASP A 81 -6.92 -6.03 -3.46
C ASP A 81 -8.04 -5.89 -2.43
N GLY A 82 -8.10 -4.73 -1.76
CA GLY A 82 -9.03 -4.54 -0.65
C GLY A 82 -8.74 -3.30 0.17
N ILE A 83 -9.58 -3.10 1.18
CA ILE A 83 -9.46 -2.01 2.15
C ILE A 83 -9.52 -2.58 3.57
N ALA A 84 -8.63 -2.08 4.43
CA ALA A 84 -8.49 -2.55 5.80
C ALA A 84 -8.54 -1.40 6.81
N GLU A 85 -9.30 -1.58 7.88
CA GLU A 85 -9.22 -0.73 9.07
C GLU A 85 -8.07 -1.25 9.94
N SER A 86 -6.96 -0.51 9.93
CA SER A 86 -5.77 -0.82 10.70
C SER A 86 -5.86 -0.23 12.10
N TRP A 87 -5.82 -1.12 13.09
CA TRP A 87 -6.11 -0.78 14.47
C TRP A 87 -5.21 -1.49 15.49
N LEU A 88 -5.52 -1.32 16.77
CA LEU A 88 -4.65 -1.66 17.91
C LEU A 88 -4.45 -3.15 18.18
N THR A 89 -5.26 -4.01 17.57
CA THR A 89 -5.29 -5.45 17.88
C THR A 89 -5.30 -6.29 16.60
N GLY A 90 -4.67 -7.48 16.66
CA GLY A 90 -4.69 -8.47 15.59
C GLY A 90 -3.71 -8.22 14.44
N GLN A 91 -3.94 -8.93 13.33
CA GLN A 91 -3.09 -8.97 12.13
C GLN A 91 -3.05 -7.65 11.33
N PHE A 92 -3.86 -6.66 11.70
CA PHE A 92 -3.97 -5.35 11.02
C PHE A 92 -3.32 -4.20 11.81
N ARG A 93 -2.61 -4.52 12.90
CA ARG A 93 -1.74 -3.59 13.62
C ARG A 93 -0.39 -3.51 12.92
N HIS A 94 0.10 -2.30 12.67
CA HIS A 94 1.44 -2.08 12.15
C HIS A 94 2.12 -0.93 12.90
N VAL A 95 3.40 -1.09 13.26
CA VAL A 95 4.17 -0.08 14.03
C VAL A 95 4.28 1.28 13.31
N LEU A 96 4.20 1.27 11.97
CA LEU A 96 4.18 2.51 11.17
C LEU A 96 2.86 3.27 11.22
N MET A 97 1.79 2.60 11.64
CA MET A 97 0.43 3.15 11.76
C MET A 97 0.12 3.50 13.22
N ILE A 98 0.66 2.75 14.17
CA ILE A 98 0.45 2.94 15.60
C ILE A 98 1.80 2.98 16.30
N ASP A 99 2.06 4.09 17.00
CA ASP A 99 3.26 4.26 17.82
C ASP A 99 3.19 3.35 19.06
N ASP A 100 3.79 2.16 18.93
CA ASP A 100 3.82 1.16 19.99
C ASP A 100 4.57 1.63 21.25
N SER A 101 5.47 2.63 21.13
CA SER A 101 6.20 3.18 22.28
C SER A 101 5.28 3.89 23.27
N LYS A 102 4.12 4.35 22.81
CA LYS A 102 3.10 4.98 23.65
C LYS A 102 2.26 3.97 24.42
N ASN A 103 2.44 2.66 24.21
CA ASN A 103 1.79 1.60 24.97
C ASN A 103 0.25 1.76 25.06
N TYR A 104 -0.38 2.19 23.95
CA TYR A 104 -1.82 2.46 23.90
C TYR A 104 -2.67 1.27 24.33
N THR A 105 -2.23 0.04 24.02
CA THR A 105 -2.89 -1.18 24.50
C THR A 105 -3.02 -1.17 26.02
N GLU A 106 -1.92 -1.00 26.76
CA GLU A 106 -1.94 -0.96 28.23
C GLU A 106 -2.76 0.21 28.78
N GLN A 107 -2.68 1.39 28.16
CA GLN A 107 -3.49 2.55 28.57
C GLN A 107 -4.99 2.23 28.47
N ILE A 108 -5.38 1.59 27.38
CA ILE A 108 -6.76 1.15 27.12
C ILE A 108 -7.19 0.04 28.07
N LEU A 109 -6.32 -0.95 28.34
CA LEU A 109 -6.60 -2.02 29.32
C LEU A 109 -6.90 -1.41 30.71
N LYS A 110 -6.08 -0.46 31.16
CA LYS A 110 -6.28 0.23 32.46
C LYS A 110 -7.58 1.04 32.52
N LEU A 111 -8.04 1.61 31.41
CA LEU A 111 -9.35 2.26 31.36
C LEU A 111 -10.50 1.27 31.48
N PHE A 112 -10.40 0.12 30.81
CA PHE A 112 -11.41 -0.93 30.91
C PHE A 112 -11.48 -1.54 32.31
N GLU A 113 -10.35 -1.69 32.99
CA GLU A 113 -10.30 -2.08 34.40
C GLU A 113 -11.03 -1.08 35.31
N ASN A 114 -10.93 0.23 35.01
CA ASN A 114 -11.56 1.29 35.80
C ASN A 114 -13.04 1.56 35.47
N THR A 115 -13.59 0.96 34.41
CA THR A 115 -14.96 1.23 33.91
C THR A 115 -15.95 0.11 34.17
N SER A 116 -15.56 -0.95 34.87
CA SER A 116 -16.43 -2.13 35.17
C SER A 116 -16.98 -2.84 33.92
N LEU A 117 -16.47 -2.51 32.73
CA LEU A 117 -16.87 -3.08 31.42
C LEU A 117 -16.37 -4.52 31.20
N ILE A 118 -15.59 -5.05 32.14
CA ILE A 118 -15.11 -6.42 32.14
C ILE A 118 -15.90 -7.18 33.20
N GLU A 119 -16.95 -7.90 32.81
CA GLU A 119 -17.41 -8.99 33.66
C GLU A 119 -16.28 -10.02 33.74
N SER A 120 -15.91 -10.50 34.91
CA SER A 120 -15.14 -11.73 35.04
C SER A 120 -15.85 -12.61 36.07
N PRO A 121 -16.01 -13.91 35.83
CA PRO A 121 -16.31 -14.82 36.93
C PRO A 121 -15.08 -14.84 37.84
N ASP A 122 -15.16 -14.15 38.99
CA ASP A 122 -14.23 -14.15 40.14
C ASP A 122 -12.74 -14.46 39.84
N GLN A 123 -12.15 -13.88 38.79
CA GLN A 123 -10.71 -14.01 38.52
C GLN A 123 -9.84 -13.37 39.61
N GLU A 124 -10.41 -12.42 40.36
CA GLU A 124 -9.79 -11.82 41.54
C GLU A 124 -9.69 -12.81 42.70
N GLU A 125 -10.75 -13.59 42.95
CA GLU A 125 -10.77 -14.67 43.95
C GLU A 125 -9.76 -15.76 43.58
N VAL A 126 -9.70 -16.17 42.30
CA VAL A 126 -8.70 -17.15 41.82
C VAL A 126 -7.28 -16.63 42.02
N SER A 127 -7.01 -15.38 41.63
CA SER A 127 -5.66 -14.80 41.79
C SER A 127 -5.26 -14.72 43.26
N LYS A 128 -6.19 -14.30 44.14
CA LYS A 128 -5.99 -14.26 45.59
C LYS A 128 -5.70 -15.64 46.18
N ASN A 129 -6.43 -16.67 45.73
CA ASN A 129 -6.23 -18.03 46.18
C ASN A 129 -4.91 -18.64 45.66
N LEU A 130 -4.46 -18.28 44.44
CA LEU A 130 -3.14 -18.65 43.93
C LEU A 130 -2.01 -18.01 44.76
N ASP A 131 -2.15 -16.74 45.13
CA ASP A 131 -1.18 -16.05 45.99
C ASP A 131 -1.14 -16.68 47.39
N ALA A 132 -2.31 -16.98 47.97
CA ALA A 132 -2.43 -17.68 49.24
C ALA A 132 -1.77 -19.08 49.20
N LEU A 133 -1.99 -19.84 48.12
CA LEU A 133 -1.38 -21.15 47.90
C LEU A 133 0.15 -21.04 47.88
N ASN A 134 0.70 -20.14 47.06
CA ASN A 134 2.14 -19.96 46.95
C ASN A 134 2.79 -19.52 48.26
N ASN A 135 2.12 -18.65 49.02
CA ASN A 135 2.60 -18.22 50.33
C ASN A 135 2.63 -19.39 51.32
N LYS A 136 1.56 -20.19 51.37
CA LYS A 136 1.50 -21.37 52.26
C LYS A 136 2.50 -22.45 51.87
N VAL A 137 2.71 -22.69 50.57
CA VAL A 137 3.74 -23.62 50.08
C VAL A 137 5.17 -23.13 50.38
N LYS A 138 5.41 -21.82 50.37
CA LYS A 138 6.68 -21.22 50.82
C LYS A 138 6.86 -21.27 52.34
N GLU A 139 5.80 -21.17 53.12
CA GLU A 139 5.87 -21.39 54.58
C GLU A 139 6.25 -22.83 54.89
N LEU A 140 5.67 -23.79 54.13
CA LEU A 140 6.02 -25.22 54.15
C LEU A 140 7.51 -25.49 54.01
N SER A 141 8.21 -24.74 53.15
CA SER A 141 9.64 -24.92 52.93
C SER A 141 10.53 -24.29 53.99
N LYS A 142 10.00 -23.41 54.85
CA LYS A 142 10.77 -22.72 55.91
C LYS A 142 10.81 -23.45 57.25
N GLY A 143 9.94 -24.43 57.50
CA GLY A 143 10.00 -25.24 58.72
C GLY A 143 8.89 -26.28 58.86
N MET A 144 9.26 -27.51 59.24
CA MET A 144 8.34 -28.67 59.29
C MET A 144 7.52 -28.81 60.59
N GLN A 145 7.72 -27.98 61.62
CA GLN A 145 7.27 -28.26 62.99
C GLN A 145 5.92 -27.65 63.42
N LYS A 146 5.28 -26.80 62.61
CA LYS A 146 3.95 -26.20 62.91
C LYS A 146 3.14 -26.00 61.63
N LEU A 147 2.83 -27.11 60.97
CA LEU A 147 2.31 -27.07 59.62
C LEU A 147 0.80 -27.21 59.54
N ASP A 148 0.17 -26.19 58.95
CA ASP A 148 -1.24 -26.20 58.59
C ASP A 148 -1.41 -26.73 57.15
N VAL A 149 -1.19 -28.03 57.00
CA VAL A 149 -1.39 -28.74 55.71
C VAL A 149 -2.87 -28.74 55.30
N ASP A 150 -3.77 -28.57 56.27
CA ASP A 150 -5.21 -28.49 56.06
C ASP A 150 -5.61 -27.18 55.37
N SER A 151 -5.00 -26.05 55.72
CA SER A 151 -5.15 -24.79 54.98
C SER A 151 -4.81 -24.92 53.50
N ILE A 152 -3.76 -25.66 53.14
CA ILE A 152 -3.38 -25.86 51.73
C ILE A 152 -4.45 -26.66 51.00
N SER A 153 -4.94 -27.73 51.63
CA SER A 153 -6.00 -28.55 51.05
C SER A 153 -7.30 -27.75 50.84
N GLN A 154 -7.65 -26.86 51.78
CA GLN A 154 -8.78 -25.94 51.65
C GLN A 154 -8.62 -24.98 50.48
N ILE A 155 -7.43 -24.37 50.31
CA ILE A 155 -7.16 -23.46 49.19
C ILE A 155 -7.23 -24.21 47.85
N VAL A 156 -6.67 -25.42 47.76
CA VAL A 156 -6.73 -26.25 46.55
C VAL A 156 -8.18 -26.63 46.22
N GLY A 157 -9.01 -26.92 47.23
CA GLY A 157 -10.45 -27.16 47.06
C GLY A 157 -11.21 -25.94 46.53
N ALA A 158 -10.92 -24.75 47.08
CA ALA A 158 -11.50 -23.49 46.60
C ALA A 158 -11.13 -23.20 45.14
N LEU A 159 -9.83 -23.30 44.81
CA LEU A 159 -9.33 -23.14 43.44
C LEU A 159 -9.98 -24.14 42.48
N SER A 160 -10.13 -25.40 42.90
CA SER A 160 -10.77 -26.43 42.06
C SER A 160 -12.23 -26.08 41.77
N LYS A 161 -12.96 -25.57 42.75
CA LYS A 161 -14.35 -25.11 42.58
C LYS A 161 -14.41 -23.91 41.61
N GLU A 162 -13.54 -22.93 41.76
CA GLU A 162 -13.50 -21.74 40.91
C GLU A 162 -13.10 -22.07 39.46
N VAL A 163 -12.04 -22.86 39.27
CA VAL A 163 -11.58 -23.31 37.94
C VAL A 163 -12.64 -24.19 37.26
N SER A 164 -13.47 -24.92 38.01
CA SER A 164 -14.56 -25.72 37.42
C SER A 164 -15.60 -24.86 36.68
N LEU A 165 -15.72 -23.58 37.02
CA LEU A 165 -16.63 -22.63 36.39
C LEU A 165 -16.04 -22.00 35.11
N TRP A 166 -14.78 -22.28 34.78
CA TRP A 166 -14.15 -21.75 33.58
C TRP A 166 -14.76 -22.34 32.30
N GLN A 167 -14.91 -21.47 31.29
CA GLN A 167 -15.57 -21.80 30.03
C GLN A 167 -14.61 -22.44 29.00
N ASP A 168 -13.30 -22.25 29.14
CA ASP A 168 -12.29 -22.86 28.27
C ASP A 168 -12.05 -24.32 28.68
N PRO A 169 -12.53 -25.31 27.92
CA PRO A 169 -12.46 -26.71 28.33
C PRO A 169 -11.03 -27.25 28.36
N GLU A 170 -10.17 -26.82 27.43
CA GLU A 170 -8.80 -27.33 27.33
C GLU A 170 -7.97 -26.91 28.55
N VAL A 171 -8.05 -25.63 28.92
CA VAL A 171 -7.34 -25.09 30.08
C VAL A 171 -7.97 -25.59 31.39
N LYS A 172 -9.30 -25.63 31.47
CA LYS A 172 -10.04 -26.12 32.64
C LYS A 172 -9.65 -27.55 33.01
N TYR A 173 -9.72 -28.49 32.07
CA TYR A 173 -9.46 -29.90 32.40
C TYR A 173 -8.00 -30.12 32.81
N LYS A 174 -7.06 -29.44 32.16
CA LYS A 174 -5.64 -29.53 32.49
C LYS A 174 -5.32 -28.98 33.88
N LEU A 175 -5.86 -27.81 34.23
CA LEU A 175 -5.67 -27.22 35.57
C LEU A 175 -6.34 -28.05 36.66
N LEU A 176 -7.53 -28.60 36.41
CA LEU A 176 -8.19 -29.49 37.37
C LEU A 176 -7.39 -30.78 37.61
N ASP A 177 -6.72 -31.31 36.59
CA ASP A 177 -5.83 -32.47 36.72
C ASP A 177 -4.56 -32.14 37.54
N ASP A 178 -3.95 -30.98 37.27
CA ASP A 178 -2.81 -30.49 38.05
C ASP A 178 -3.20 -30.25 39.53
N LEU A 179 -4.38 -29.65 39.79
CA LEU A 179 -4.89 -29.40 41.15
C LEU A 179 -5.16 -30.70 41.91
N LYS A 180 -5.74 -31.72 41.26
CA LYS A 180 -5.89 -33.06 41.85
C LYS A 180 -4.56 -33.71 42.17
N SER A 181 -3.58 -33.55 41.27
CA SER A 181 -2.23 -34.06 41.49
C SER A 181 -1.55 -33.38 42.68
N LEU A 182 -1.74 -32.06 42.82
CA LEU A 182 -1.27 -31.30 43.97
C LEU A 182 -1.94 -31.77 45.28
N GLU A 183 -3.26 -31.92 45.28
CA GLU A 183 -4.01 -32.40 46.44
C GLU A 183 -3.53 -33.78 46.91
N ALA A 184 -3.34 -34.72 45.97
CA ALA A 184 -2.81 -36.05 46.27
C ALA A 184 -1.43 -35.97 46.94
N LYS A 185 -0.54 -35.09 46.46
CA LYS A 185 0.80 -34.89 47.05
C LYS A 185 0.77 -34.23 48.42
N VAL A 186 -0.15 -33.29 48.64
CA VAL A 186 -0.36 -32.66 49.95
C VAL A 186 -0.85 -33.70 50.97
N ILE A 187 -1.75 -34.61 50.58
CA ILE A 187 -2.21 -35.72 51.43
C ILE A 187 -1.08 -36.72 51.71
N GLU A 188 -0.30 -37.09 50.69
CA GLU A 188 0.87 -37.97 50.83
C GLU A 188 1.88 -37.38 51.83
N PHE A 189 2.18 -36.09 51.70
CA PHE A 189 3.03 -35.36 52.63
C PHE A 189 2.49 -35.40 54.06
N LYS A 190 1.19 -35.14 54.25
CA LYS A 190 0.53 -35.19 55.56
C LYS A 190 0.65 -36.57 56.22
N ASN A 191 0.43 -37.64 55.46
CA ASN A 191 0.49 -39.01 55.96
C ASN A 191 1.90 -39.38 56.42
N ILE A 192 2.93 -38.99 55.65
CA ILE A 192 4.33 -39.26 55.99
C ILE A 192 4.75 -38.46 57.23
N LEU A 193 4.30 -37.21 57.35
CA LEU A 193 4.54 -36.36 58.50
C LEU A 193 3.97 -36.98 59.78
N ASN A 194 2.73 -37.49 59.73
CA ASN A 194 2.05 -38.13 60.86
C ASN A 194 2.69 -39.46 61.29
N ASN A 195 3.37 -40.16 60.38
CA ASN A 195 3.99 -41.46 60.65
C ASN A 195 5.39 -41.36 61.31
N GLY A 196 5.92 -40.15 61.54
CA GLY A 196 6.91 -39.84 62.59
C GLY A 196 8.31 -40.49 62.51
N LYS A 197 8.68 -41.19 61.43
CA LYS A 197 9.99 -41.87 61.35
C LYS A 197 11.12 -40.95 60.81
N PRO A 198 12.33 -40.95 61.40
CA PRO A 198 13.46 -40.14 60.91
C PRO A 198 13.89 -40.44 59.47
N SER A 199 13.68 -41.67 58.99
CA SER A 199 13.93 -42.09 57.60
C SER A 199 13.10 -41.32 56.57
N ASN A 200 12.04 -40.67 57.01
CA ASN A 200 11.10 -40.00 56.13
C ASN A 200 11.55 -38.58 55.74
N ALA A 201 12.63 -38.04 56.32
CA ALA A 201 13.06 -36.66 56.04
C ALA A 201 13.45 -36.41 54.58
N VAL A 202 14.13 -37.39 53.95
CA VAL A 202 14.51 -37.33 52.52
C VAL A 202 13.27 -37.43 51.63
N GLU A 203 12.33 -38.30 52.00
CA GLU A 203 11.08 -38.52 51.28
C GLU A 203 10.14 -37.31 51.38
N LEU A 204 10.01 -36.73 52.57
CA LEU A 204 9.28 -35.48 52.82
C LEU A 204 9.84 -34.34 51.97
N ARG A 205 11.17 -34.21 51.89
CA ARG A 205 11.79 -33.18 51.05
C ARG A 205 11.49 -33.38 49.56
N LYS A 206 11.56 -34.63 49.08
CA LYS A 206 11.22 -34.96 47.69
C LYS A 206 9.76 -34.62 47.36
N ILE A 207 8.82 -34.92 48.26
CA ILE A 207 7.41 -34.61 48.05
C ILE A 207 7.17 -33.10 48.14
N LEU A 208 7.84 -32.41 49.05
CA LEU A 208 7.78 -30.94 49.13
C LEU A 208 8.26 -30.29 47.83
N ASP A 209 9.35 -30.77 47.24
CA ASP A 209 9.84 -30.27 45.94
C ASP A 209 8.80 -30.49 44.82
N GLN A 210 8.09 -31.62 44.85
CA GLN A 210 6.97 -31.88 43.92
C GLN A 210 5.79 -30.93 44.15
N ILE A 211 5.41 -30.69 45.41
CA ILE A 211 4.34 -29.73 45.78
C ILE A 211 4.70 -28.33 45.28
N MET A 212 5.94 -27.86 45.51
CA MET A 212 6.42 -26.57 45.04
C MET A 212 6.33 -26.48 43.51
N SER A 213 6.88 -27.46 42.79
CA SER A 213 6.87 -27.48 41.33
C SER A 213 5.44 -27.49 40.75
N LEU A 214 4.53 -28.27 41.33
CA LEU A 214 3.13 -28.30 40.91
C LEU A 214 2.43 -26.96 41.17
N SER A 215 2.63 -26.37 42.35
CA SER A 215 2.02 -25.07 42.70
C SER A 215 2.48 -23.94 41.78
N GLU A 216 3.76 -23.91 41.41
CA GLU A 216 4.31 -22.93 40.46
C GLU A 216 3.74 -23.13 39.05
N ASN A 217 3.62 -24.39 38.60
CA ASN A 217 3.06 -24.70 37.28
C ASN A 217 1.58 -24.34 37.18
N ILE A 218 0.79 -24.64 38.21
CA ILE A 218 -0.62 -24.27 38.32
C ILE A 218 -0.75 -22.74 38.26
N THR A 219 0.04 -22.03 39.09
CA THR A 219 0.04 -20.56 39.11
C THR A 219 0.38 -19.98 37.75
N LYS A 220 1.42 -20.50 37.09
CA LYS A 220 1.82 -20.04 35.76
C LYS A 220 0.71 -20.25 34.73
N LYS A 221 0.16 -21.46 34.62
CA LYS A 221 -0.92 -21.78 33.66
C LYS A 221 -2.17 -20.94 33.92
N ALA A 222 -2.57 -20.80 35.19
CA ALA A 222 -3.73 -20.02 35.57
C ALA A 222 -3.52 -18.52 35.27
N ASN A 223 -2.36 -17.94 35.59
CA ASN A 223 -2.04 -16.54 35.27
C ASN A 223 -1.91 -16.30 33.76
N GLU A 224 -1.35 -17.24 33.01
CA GLU A 224 -1.33 -17.16 31.54
C GLU A 224 -2.75 -17.11 30.99
N HIS A 225 -3.65 -17.99 31.48
CA HIS A 225 -5.05 -17.99 31.10
C HIS A 225 -5.78 -16.73 31.53
N ILE A 226 -5.62 -16.29 32.78
CA ILE A 226 -6.21 -15.03 33.29
C ILE A 226 -5.72 -13.84 32.46
N SER A 227 -4.43 -13.77 32.12
CA SER A 227 -3.91 -12.67 31.28
C SER A 227 -4.47 -12.71 29.86
N LYS A 228 -4.66 -13.91 29.29
CA LYS A 228 -5.28 -14.09 27.97
C LYS A 228 -6.76 -13.73 28.05
N ALA A 229 -7.49 -14.23 29.03
CA ALA A 229 -8.90 -13.96 29.25
C ALA A 229 -9.16 -12.47 29.49
N LYS A 230 -8.32 -11.79 30.28
CA LYS A 230 -8.32 -10.33 30.42
C LYS A 230 -8.14 -9.65 29.06
N LYS A 231 -7.16 -10.08 28.25
CA LYS A 231 -6.96 -9.56 26.88
C LYS A 231 -8.13 -9.82 25.92
N PHE A 232 -8.80 -10.98 26.03
CA PHE A 232 -9.89 -11.39 25.14
C PHE A 232 -11.26 -10.84 25.55
N LYS A 233 -11.53 -10.65 26.85
CA LYS A 233 -12.82 -10.17 27.37
C LYS A 233 -12.92 -8.64 27.44
N ILE A 234 -11.78 -7.95 27.37
CA ILE A 234 -11.72 -6.49 27.12
C ILE A 234 -12.30 -6.12 25.73
N MET A 235 -12.50 -7.08 24.84
CA MET A 235 -13.21 -6.88 23.57
C MET A 235 -14.64 -7.43 23.61
N GLY A 236 -15.42 -7.14 24.66
CA GLY A 236 -16.89 -7.22 24.59
C GLY A 236 -17.49 -6.43 23.42
N PHE A 237 -16.69 -5.54 22.83
CA PHE A 237 -16.88 -4.97 21.51
C PHE A 237 -16.93 -6.06 20.43
N LYS A 238 -18.13 -6.28 19.90
CA LYS A 238 -18.31 -6.99 18.62
C LYS A 238 -18.23 -5.94 17.51
N PRO A 239 -17.23 -6.00 16.63
CA PRO A 239 -17.18 -5.08 15.51
C PRO A 239 -18.39 -5.32 14.61
N ASP A 240 -19.00 -4.23 14.12
CA ASP A 240 -20.18 -4.28 13.27
C ASP A 240 -19.86 -4.94 11.93
N HIS A 241 -18.59 -4.84 11.49
CA HIS A 241 -18.06 -5.53 10.32
C HIS A 241 -16.61 -6.00 10.54
N PRO A 242 -16.11 -6.99 9.78
CA PRO A 242 -14.69 -7.37 9.83
C PRO A 242 -13.76 -6.19 9.54
N PHE A 243 -12.49 -6.25 9.95
CA PHE A 243 -11.53 -5.16 9.70
C PHE A 243 -10.96 -5.13 8.27
N TYR A 244 -11.30 -6.10 7.42
CA TYR A 244 -10.81 -6.17 6.05
C TYR A 244 -11.90 -6.56 5.07
N PHE A 245 -12.10 -5.70 4.08
CA PHE A 245 -12.96 -5.96 2.93
C PHE A 245 -12.10 -6.25 1.68
N PRO A 246 -12.02 -7.52 1.25
CA PRO A 246 -11.40 -7.85 -0.04
C PRO A 246 -12.32 -7.44 -1.19
N PHE A 247 -11.77 -6.75 -2.19
CA PHE A 247 -12.57 -6.25 -3.31
C PHE A 247 -13.17 -7.39 -4.16
N SER A 248 -12.57 -8.59 -4.13
CA SER A 248 -13.11 -9.79 -4.78
C SER A 248 -14.45 -10.29 -4.19
N LYS A 249 -14.85 -9.80 -3.01
CA LYS A 249 -16.19 -10.07 -2.44
C LYS A 249 -17.25 -9.07 -2.88
N GLY A 250 -16.86 -7.98 -3.52
CA GLY A 250 -17.78 -6.99 -4.08
C GLY A 250 -18.27 -7.38 -5.46
N VAL A 251 -19.49 -6.97 -5.79
CA VAL A 251 -19.97 -6.92 -7.17
C VAL A 251 -19.75 -5.49 -7.66
N TRP A 252 -18.86 -5.36 -8.64
CA TRP A 252 -18.47 -4.07 -9.20
C TRP A 252 -19.18 -3.81 -10.52
N SER A 253 -19.33 -2.53 -10.86
CA SER A 253 -19.67 -2.08 -12.20
C SER A 253 -18.54 -1.25 -12.77
N LEU A 254 -18.46 -1.22 -14.10
CA LEU A 254 -17.53 -0.38 -14.85
C LEU A 254 -18.33 0.60 -15.71
N ASP A 255 -18.34 1.86 -15.28
CA ASP A 255 -18.89 2.97 -16.04
C ASP A 255 -17.86 3.47 -17.07
N GLY A 256 -18.26 3.60 -18.33
CA GLY A 256 -17.43 4.10 -19.42
C GLY A 256 -16.63 3.02 -20.19
N PRO A 257 -15.55 3.42 -20.90
CA PRO A 257 -14.96 4.75 -20.94
C PRO A 257 -15.85 5.81 -21.61
N ILE A 258 -15.86 7.03 -21.07
CA ILE A 258 -16.59 8.21 -21.56
C ILE A 258 -15.58 9.28 -21.98
N ASN A 259 -15.86 9.97 -23.09
CA ASN A 259 -15.01 11.03 -23.63
C ASN A 259 -14.96 12.27 -22.71
N ILE A 260 -13.76 12.79 -22.49
CA ILE A 260 -13.52 14.13 -21.92
C ILE A 260 -13.23 15.06 -23.08
N THR A 261 -14.01 16.14 -23.22
CA THR A 261 -13.88 17.09 -24.34
C THR A 261 -13.65 18.53 -23.87
N SER A 262 -12.90 19.30 -24.68
CA SER A 262 -12.71 20.74 -24.53
C SER A 262 -12.99 21.40 -25.87
N ASN A 263 -13.94 22.34 -25.98
CA ASN A 263 -14.33 22.95 -27.27
C ASN A 263 -14.64 21.92 -28.38
N ASN A 264 -15.35 20.83 -28.04
CA ASN A 264 -15.62 19.69 -28.94
C ASN A 264 -14.38 18.86 -29.36
N ASP A 265 -13.17 19.21 -28.94
CA ASP A 265 -11.99 18.38 -29.10
C ASP A 265 -11.97 17.28 -28.04
N LEU A 266 -11.73 16.03 -28.47
CA LEU A 266 -11.45 14.92 -27.56
C LEU A 266 -10.06 15.12 -26.91
N ILE A 267 -10.04 15.30 -25.59
CA ILE A 267 -8.82 15.54 -24.82
C ILE A 267 -8.47 14.39 -23.87
N GLY A 268 -9.36 13.44 -23.64
CA GLY A 268 -9.13 12.29 -22.78
C GLY A 268 -10.34 11.36 -22.68
N VAL A 269 -10.24 10.35 -21.84
CA VAL A 269 -11.34 9.46 -21.45
C VAL A 269 -11.34 9.22 -19.95
N MET A 270 -12.52 8.92 -19.44
CA MET A 270 -12.76 8.57 -18.03
C MET A 270 -13.47 7.23 -17.95
N PHE A 271 -13.07 6.38 -17.00
CA PHE A 271 -13.81 5.17 -16.64
C PHE A 271 -13.80 4.99 -15.13
N THR A 272 -14.88 4.47 -14.56
CA THR A 272 -15.07 4.40 -13.11
C THR A 272 -15.51 3.02 -12.69
N TRP A 273 -14.83 2.47 -11.69
CA TRP A 273 -15.29 1.29 -10.97
C TRP A 273 -16.15 1.74 -9.80
N ARG A 274 -17.38 1.25 -9.71
CA ARG A 274 -18.25 1.47 -8.54
C ARG A 274 -18.53 0.13 -7.87
N LEU A 275 -18.47 0.12 -6.54
CA LEU A 275 -18.94 -1.03 -5.77
C LEU A 275 -20.47 -0.94 -5.66
N ASP A 276 -21.17 -1.72 -6.49
CA ASP A 276 -22.62 -1.69 -6.60
C ASP A 276 -23.30 -2.52 -5.51
N LYS A 277 -22.77 -3.73 -5.24
CA LYS A 277 -23.36 -4.67 -4.27
C LYS A 277 -22.32 -5.41 -3.47
N VAL A 278 -22.65 -5.72 -2.22
CA VAL A 278 -21.88 -6.60 -1.37
C VAL A 278 -22.78 -7.72 -0.82
N PRO A 279 -22.54 -8.99 -1.18
CA PRO A 279 -23.37 -10.11 -0.71
C PRO A 279 -23.42 -10.29 0.81
N ASP A 280 -22.36 -9.89 1.52
CA ASP A 280 -22.29 -9.94 2.97
C ASP A 280 -22.90 -8.67 3.58
N LYS A 281 -24.00 -8.87 4.34
CA LYS A 281 -24.76 -7.77 4.97
C LYS A 281 -23.92 -6.87 5.88
N LYS A 282 -22.80 -7.37 6.42
CA LYS A 282 -21.90 -6.57 7.26
C LYS A 282 -21.22 -5.44 6.51
N TRP A 283 -21.18 -5.49 5.17
CA TRP A 283 -20.46 -4.55 4.32
C TRP A 283 -21.37 -3.73 3.42
N VAL A 284 -22.69 -3.80 3.61
CA VAL A 284 -23.67 -3.07 2.78
C VAL A 284 -23.46 -1.56 2.84
N PHE A 285 -22.87 -1.02 3.92
CA PHE A 285 -22.49 0.39 3.99
C PHE A 285 -21.46 0.81 2.93
N LEU A 286 -20.76 -0.12 2.26
CA LEU A 286 -19.83 0.19 1.19
C LEU A 286 -20.48 0.33 -0.19
N GLU A 287 -21.71 -0.17 -0.37
CA GLU A 287 -22.46 -0.01 -1.61
C GLU A 287 -22.63 1.48 -1.93
N ASP A 288 -22.30 1.89 -3.15
CA ASP A 288 -22.26 3.28 -3.63
C ASP A 288 -21.30 4.24 -2.89
N ASN A 289 -20.60 3.75 -1.87
CA ASN A 289 -19.70 4.53 -1.04
C ASN A 289 -18.22 4.32 -1.38
N LEU A 290 -17.92 3.41 -2.32
CA LEU A 290 -16.57 3.14 -2.79
C LEU A 290 -16.50 3.21 -4.32
N GLU A 291 -15.66 4.12 -4.83
CA GLU A 291 -15.42 4.32 -6.25
C GLU A 291 -13.92 4.45 -6.56
N ILE A 292 -13.52 3.93 -7.73
CA ILE A 292 -12.19 4.16 -8.30
C ILE A 292 -12.37 4.75 -9.67
N ARG A 293 -12.16 6.06 -9.78
CA ARG A 293 -12.34 6.82 -11.01
C ARG A 293 -11.01 7.04 -11.69
N ASN A 294 -10.90 6.65 -12.95
CA ASN A 294 -9.68 6.78 -13.72
C ASN A 294 -9.86 7.78 -14.85
N ARG A 295 -8.83 8.60 -15.09
CA ARG A 295 -8.78 9.56 -16.22
C ARG A 295 -7.48 9.40 -16.97
N LEU A 296 -7.58 9.22 -18.28
CA LEU A 296 -6.44 9.20 -19.20
C LEU A 296 -6.58 10.37 -20.16
N TYR A 297 -5.59 11.27 -20.18
CA TYR A 297 -5.58 12.39 -21.11
C TYR A 297 -4.78 12.05 -22.38
N PHE A 298 -5.27 12.52 -23.52
CA PHE A 298 -4.66 12.34 -24.84
C PHE A 298 -3.89 13.58 -25.30
N LYS A 299 -3.97 14.66 -24.53
CA LYS A 299 -3.24 15.93 -24.70
C LYS A 299 -2.70 16.37 -23.34
N THR A 300 -1.67 17.20 -23.30
CA THR A 300 -1.18 17.76 -22.03
C THR A 300 -2.21 18.74 -21.48
N VAL A 301 -2.63 18.53 -20.23
CA VAL A 301 -3.65 19.34 -19.56
C VAL A 301 -3.13 19.87 -18.22
N GLU A 302 -3.63 21.03 -17.83
CA GLU A 302 -3.49 21.54 -16.47
C GLU A 302 -4.73 21.10 -15.67
N GLU A 303 -4.56 20.19 -14.72
CA GLU A 303 -5.63 19.71 -13.86
C GLU A 303 -5.57 20.45 -12.52
N ASN A 304 -6.70 21.04 -12.13
CA ASN A 304 -6.91 21.62 -10.81
C ASN A 304 -7.80 20.68 -10.00
N VAL A 305 -7.20 20.00 -9.02
CA VAL A 305 -7.93 19.15 -8.08
C VAL A 305 -7.99 19.88 -6.76
N ASN A 306 -9.17 20.39 -6.40
CA ASN A 306 -9.44 21.03 -5.10
C ASN A 306 -8.41 22.12 -4.70
N GLY A 307 -7.95 22.92 -5.67
CA GLY A 307 -7.00 24.03 -5.46
C GLY A 307 -5.53 23.69 -5.70
N VAL A 308 -5.20 22.42 -6.01
CA VAL A 308 -3.85 21.98 -6.36
C VAL A 308 -3.74 21.85 -7.87
N LEU A 309 -2.87 22.67 -8.48
CA LEU A 309 -2.58 22.65 -9.92
C LEU A 309 -1.51 21.61 -10.26
N MET A 310 -1.78 20.78 -11.26
CA MET A 310 -0.86 19.77 -11.77
C MET A 310 -0.85 19.77 -13.30
N ASN A 311 0.34 19.65 -13.88
CA ASN A 311 0.48 19.41 -15.31
C ASN A 311 0.53 17.90 -15.56
N LEU A 312 -0.40 17.41 -16.38
CA LEU A 312 -0.53 15.99 -16.70
C LEU A 312 -0.10 15.72 -18.13
N ALA A 313 0.81 14.77 -18.31
CA ALA A 313 1.28 14.33 -19.61
C ALA A 313 0.37 13.23 -20.20
N LYS A 314 0.47 13.00 -21.51
CA LYS A 314 -0.33 11.99 -22.26
C LYS A 314 -0.15 10.54 -21.79
N ALA A 315 0.91 10.24 -21.05
CA ALA A 315 1.20 8.89 -20.53
C ALA A 315 0.75 8.71 -19.06
N GLU A 316 0.07 9.69 -18.47
CA GLU A 316 -0.38 9.64 -17.07
C GLU A 316 -1.88 9.33 -16.99
N LEU A 317 -2.19 8.19 -16.38
CA LEU A 317 -3.50 7.78 -15.89
C LEU A 317 -3.68 8.26 -14.43
N LYS A 318 -4.60 9.18 -14.19
CA LYS A 318 -5.01 9.54 -12.83
C LYS A 318 -5.99 8.50 -12.31
N SER A 319 -5.87 8.13 -11.03
CA SER A 319 -6.74 7.15 -10.38
C SER A 319 -7.23 7.73 -9.05
N ASP A 320 -8.45 8.26 -9.03
CA ASP A 320 -9.06 8.77 -7.81
C ASP A 320 -9.65 7.61 -7.02
N ILE A 321 -9.22 7.47 -5.77
CA ILE A 321 -9.80 6.58 -4.78
C ILE A 321 -10.76 7.42 -3.95
N ILE A 322 -12.05 7.11 -4.08
CA ILE A 322 -13.12 7.87 -3.42
C ILE A 322 -13.82 6.94 -2.43
N ILE A 323 -13.74 7.28 -1.14
CA ILE A 323 -14.36 6.54 -0.05
C ILE A 323 -15.27 7.49 0.71
N ARG A 324 -16.54 7.14 0.80
CA ARG A 324 -17.59 7.96 1.43
C ARG A 324 -18.07 7.25 2.69
N ARG A 325 -18.27 8.00 3.78
CA ARG A 325 -18.97 7.52 4.99
C ARG A 325 -18.50 6.11 5.42
N TRP A 326 -17.19 5.94 5.57
CA TRP A 326 -16.67 4.69 6.10
C TRP A 326 -17.25 4.48 7.50
N ASP A 327 -17.89 3.34 7.73
CA ASP A 327 -18.39 2.95 9.04
C ASP A 327 -17.20 2.47 9.87
N TRP A 328 -16.84 3.19 10.94
CA TRP A 328 -15.64 2.89 11.71
C TRP A 328 -16.00 2.01 12.90
N ASN A 329 -15.38 0.83 13.00
CA ASN A 329 -15.46 0.03 14.22
C ASN A 329 -14.96 0.81 15.45
N TYR A 330 -14.01 1.73 15.26
CA TYR A 330 -13.58 2.68 16.27
C TYR A 330 -14.73 3.51 16.89
N ASP A 331 -15.70 3.96 16.09
CA ASP A 331 -16.81 4.80 16.59
C ASP A 331 -17.76 3.99 17.47
N GLY A 332 -18.03 2.73 17.09
CA GLY A 332 -18.79 1.79 17.92
C GLY A 332 -18.11 1.53 19.27
N LEU A 333 -16.79 1.36 19.30
CA LEU A 333 -16.04 1.20 20.55
C LEU A 333 -16.12 2.46 21.43
N LEU A 334 -15.92 3.64 20.84
CA LEU A 334 -16.06 4.89 21.58
C LEU A 334 -17.46 5.07 22.15
N GLY A 335 -18.50 4.65 21.42
CA GLY A 335 -19.88 4.66 21.89
C GLY A 335 -20.07 3.83 23.16
N LEU A 336 -19.55 2.60 23.20
CA LEU A 336 -19.60 1.74 24.39
C LEU A 336 -18.91 2.40 25.58
N VAL A 337 -17.69 2.88 25.37
CA VAL A 337 -16.91 3.53 26.44
C VAL A 337 -17.64 4.78 26.95
N ASN A 338 -18.19 5.62 26.08
CA ASN A 338 -18.86 6.86 26.50
C ASN A 338 -20.20 6.63 27.19
N ASN A 339 -20.93 5.57 26.86
CA ASN A 339 -22.25 5.28 27.44
C ASN A 339 -22.15 4.62 28.81
N ASP A 340 -21.21 3.68 28.98
CA ASP A 340 -21.08 2.87 30.19
C ASP A 340 -20.09 3.44 31.23
N THR A 341 -19.34 4.50 30.87
CA THR A 341 -18.43 5.17 31.81
C THR A 341 -19.16 6.15 32.74
N PRO A 342 -18.95 6.12 34.07
CA PRO A 342 -19.45 7.14 35.01
C PRO A 342 -19.04 8.58 34.63
N ALA A 343 -19.92 9.56 34.82
CA ALA A 343 -19.73 10.95 34.36
C ALA A 343 -18.41 11.61 34.82
N HIS A 344 -17.87 11.24 35.99
CA HIS A 344 -16.61 11.77 36.54
C HIS A 344 -15.35 11.23 35.84
N LEU A 345 -15.45 10.16 35.06
CA LEU A 345 -14.36 9.60 34.26
C LEU A 345 -14.44 10.06 32.80
N LYS A 346 -15.61 10.48 32.29
CA LYS A 346 -15.83 10.89 30.89
C LYS A 346 -14.91 12.02 30.42
N THR A 347 -14.52 12.95 31.29
CA THR A 347 -13.61 14.06 30.94
C THR A 347 -12.17 13.60 30.66
N ASN A 348 -11.76 12.44 31.19
CA ASN A 348 -10.44 11.85 30.97
C ASN A 348 -10.40 10.87 29.79
N ILE A 349 -11.55 10.39 29.29
CA ILE A 349 -11.66 9.46 28.15
C ILE A 349 -11.94 10.19 26.83
N SER A 350 -11.56 11.46 26.74
CA SER A 350 -11.60 12.20 25.48
C SER A 350 -10.89 11.41 24.36
N SER A 351 -11.30 11.67 23.11
CA SER A 351 -10.68 11.20 21.83
C SER A 351 -9.15 11.31 21.72
N THR A 352 -8.49 11.87 22.73
CA THR A 352 -7.05 11.94 22.96
C THR A 352 -6.42 10.64 23.50
N LEU A 353 -7.17 9.75 24.15
CA LEU A 353 -6.60 8.52 24.74
C LEU A 353 -6.65 7.30 23.82
N PHE A 354 -7.66 7.18 22.97
CA PHE A 354 -7.72 6.12 21.97
C PHE A 354 -7.05 6.57 20.67
N PRO A 355 -5.91 5.96 20.26
CA PRO A 355 -5.31 6.29 18.98
C PRO A 355 -6.30 5.97 17.88
N LYS A 356 -6.52 6.98 17.04
CA LYS A 356 -7.41 6.86 15.89
C LYS A 356 -6.85 5.84 14.90
N PRO A 357 -7.68 4.96 14.33
CA PRO A 357 -7.25 4.00 13.32
C PRO A 357 -6.82 4.68 12.02
N PHE A 358 -6.18 3.89 11.16
CA PHE A 358 -5.95 4.23 9.78
C PHE A 358 -6.79 3.33 8.88
N LEU A 359 -7.23 3.87 7.75
CA LEU A 359 -7.81 3.07 6.67
C LEU A 359 -6.72 2.82 5.62
N SER A 360 -6.45 1.56 5.30
CA SER A 360 -5.44 1.15 4.34
C SER A 360 -6.10 0.62 3.06
N VAL A 361 -5.86 1.28 1.93
CA VAL A 361 -6.21 0.72 0.61
C VAL A 361 -5.02 -0.01 0.05
N ASN A 362 -5.19 -1.31 -0.20
CA ASN A 362 -4.13 -2.20 -0.66
C ASN A 362 -4.18 -2.36 -2.18
N ILE A 363 -3.02 -2.15 -2.80
CA ILE A 363 -2.83 -2.12 -4.24
C ILE A 363 -1.65 -3.00 -4.59
N HIS A 364 -1.76 -3.72 -5.69
CA HIS A 364 -0.70 -4.56 -6.22
C HIS A 364 -0.35 -4.14 -7.64
N PHE A 365 0.93 -3.86 -7.85
CA PHE A 365 1.52 -3.56 -9.15
C PHE A 365 2.44 -4.69 -9.58
N THR A 366 2.35 -5.07 -10.85
CA THR A 366 3.19 -6.13 -11.43
C THR A 366 3.62 -5.76 -12.85
N ALA A 367 4.88 -6.01 -13.20
CA ALA A 367 5.34 -6.01 -14.59
C ALA A 367 5.49 -7.44 -15.11
N MET A 368 5.07 -7.65 -16.36
CA MET A 368 4.90 -8.96 -16.97
C MET A 368 5.44 -8.94 -18.40
N LYS A 369 5.86 -10.11 -18.89
CA LYS A 369 6.26 -10.25 -20.28
C LYS A 369 5.04 -10.23 -21.19
N GLY A 370 5.08 -9.36 -22.19
CA GLY A 370 4.11 -9.27 -23.26
C GLY A 370 4.61 -9.84 -24.59
N GLY A 371 4.22 -9.20 -25.69
CA GLY A 371 4.49 -9.67 -27.05
C GLY A 371 3.32 -10.42 -27.69
N VAL A 372 3.62 -11.49 -28.44
CA VAL A 372 2.68 -12.19 -29.34
C VAL A 372 1.44 -12.74 -28.62
N LYS A 373 1.55 -13.07 -27.32
CA LYS A 373 0.50 -13.65 -26.49
C LYS A 373 -0.22 -12.66 -25.57
N LEU A 374 -0.13 -11.35 -25.86
CA LEU A 374 -0.71 -10.27 -25.04
C LEU A 374 -2.08 -10.63 -24.44
N PHE A 375 -3.08 -10.98 -25.27
CA PHE A 375 -4.43 -11.25 -24.81
C PHE A 375 -4.59 -12.54 -24.00
N GLU A 376 -3.76 -13.55 -24.24
CA GLU A 376 -3.70 -14.76 -23.39
C GLU A 376 -3.18 -14.37 -22.00
N THR A 377 -2.12 -13.56 -21.93
CA THR A 377 -1.57 -13.06 -20.66
C THR A 377 -2.60 -12.24 -19.89
N LEU A 378 -3.28 -11.29 -20.55
CA LEU A 378 -4.31 -10.46 -19.91
C LEU A 378 -5.43 -11.32 -19.31
N LYS A 379 -5.92 -12.30 -20.09
CA LYS A 379 -7.00 -13.18 -19.66
C LYS A 379 -6.60 -14.03 -18.46
N THR A 380 -5.45 -14.73 -18.54
CA THR A 380 -4.94 -15.56 -17.45
C THR A 380 -4.79 -14.78 -16.14
N VAL A 381 -4.22 -13.57 -16.20
CA VAL A 381 -4.01 -12.75 -15.00
C VAL A 381 -5.34 -12.21 -14.45
N SER A 382 -6.29 -11.86 -15.32
CA SER A 382 -7.61 -11.41 -14.89
C SER A 382 -8.43 -12.52 -14.21
N GLU A 383 -8.32 -13.77 -14.68
CA GLU A 383 -9.09 -14.91 -14.22
C GLU A 383 -8.44 -15.62 -13.01
N ASN A 384 -7.14 -15.91 -13.08
CA ASN A 384 -6.45 -16.78 -12.12
C ASN A 384 -5.59 -16.00 -11.11
N GLU A 385 -5.36 -14.70 -11.31
CA GLU A 385 -4.45 -13.86 -10.50
C GLU A 385 -2.99 -14.35 -10.40
N GLU A 386 -2.64 -15.41 -11.12
CA GLU A 386 -1.29 -15.94 -11.26
C GLU A 386 -0.55 -15.24 -12.40
N VAL A 387 0.72 -14.92 -12.18
CA VAL A 387 1.58 -14.22 -13.13
C VAL A 387 2.82 -15.07 -13.42
N GLU A 388 3.06 -15.43 -14.68
CA GLU A 388 4.35 -16.00 -15.10
C GLU A 388 5.44 -14.92 -15.07
N GLU A 389 6.40 -15.08 -14.15
CA GLU A 389 7.35 -14.04 -13.77
C GLU A 389 8.58 -14.00 -14.67
N ASN A 390 8.76 -12.97 -15.52
CA ASN A 390 9.97 -12.89 -16.37
C ASN A 390 10.66 -11.50 -16.52
N GLU A 391 10.15 -10.36 -16.01
CA GLU A 391 10.82 -9.05 -16.15
C GLU A 391 10.98 -8.21 -14.86
N VAL A 392 12.16 -7.61 -14.65
CA VAL A 392 12.54 -6.86 -13.42
C VAL A 392 11.93 -5.45 -13.41
N LEU A 393 11.18 -5.08 -12.36
CA LEU A 393 10.71 -3.71 -12.15
C LEU A 393 11.89 -2.79 -11.81
N LYS A 394 12.04 -1.66 -12.51
CA LYS A 394 12.95 -0.57 -12.13
C LYS A 394 12.20 0.39 -11.20
N ILE A 395 12.69 0.61 -10.00
CA ILE A 395 12.07 1.57 -9.07
C ILE A 395 12.81 2.90 -9.21
N ILE A 396 12.13 3.97 -9.58
CA ILE A 396 12.75 5.30 -9.69
C ILE A 396 12.26 6.17 -8.53
N THR A 397 13.09 6.41 -7.51
CA THR A 397 12.76 7.31 -6.39
C THR A 397 13.77 8.46 -6.34
N GLY A 398 13.33 9.71 -6.17
CA GLY A 398 14.23 10.87 -6.16
C GLY A 398 15.10 11.04 -7.42
N GLY A 399 14.64 10.54 -8.58
CA GLY A 399 15.38 10.59 -9.85
C GLY A 399 16.52 9.57 -10.00
N LYS A 400 16.65 8.61 -9.08
CA LYS A 400 17.65 7.53 -9.15
C LYS A 400 16.99 6.17 -9.40
N ASP A 401 17.58 5.39 -10.31
CA ASP A 401 17.19 4.00 -10.59
C ASP A 401 17.63 3.10 -9.42
N LEU A 402 16.67 2.52 -8.70
CA LEU A 402 16.85 1.47 -7.72
C LEU A 402 16.59 0.11 -8.37
N LYS A 403 17.64 -0.71 -8.44
CA LYS A 403 17.54 -2.14 -8.73
C LYS A 403 17.45 -2.88 -7.39
N ILE A 404 16.26 -3.34 -7.00
CA ILE A 404 16.07 -4.08 -5.75
C ILE A 404 15.94 -5.56 -6.08
N LYS A 405 16.89 -6.40 -5.62
CA LYS A 405 16.72 -7.86 -5.63
C LYS A 405 16.12 -8.32 -4.31
N LEU A 406 15.41 -9.44 -4.35
CA LEU A 406 14.84 -10.07 -3.17
C LEU A 406 15.96 -10.47 -2.20
N GLY A 407 16.05 -9.82 -1.04
CA GLY A 407 17.06 -10.11 -0.01
C GLY A 407 18.25 -9.16 0.05
N ASP A 408 18.29 -8.09 -0.75
CA ASP A 408 19.32 -7.05 -0.62
C ASP A 408 19.11 -6.26 0.68
N GLU A 409 20.17 -6.08 1.48
CA GLU A 409 20.16 -5.17 2.64
C GLU A 409 20.29 -3.72 2.13
N MET A 410 19.28 -2.90 2.40
CA MET A 410 19.18 -1.52 1.93
C MET A 410 19.85 -0.55 2.91
N GLU A 411 21.18 -0.63 3.05
CA GLU A 411 21.94 0.38 3.79
C GLU A 411 22.17 1.62 2.90
N ASN A 412 21.73 2.80 3.36
CA ASN A 412 22.02 4.15 2.81
C ASN A 412 21.11 4.71 1.70
N PHE A 413 19.85 5.00 2.02
CA PHE A 413 19.05 5.97 1.27
C PHE A 413 18.53 7.08 2.19
N ASP A 414 18.74 8.35 1.80
CA ASP A 414 18.25 9.59 2.48
C ASP A 414 16.73 9.81 2.37
N LEU A 415 15.94 8.74 2.36
CA LEU A 415 14.51 8.78 2.66
C LEU A 415 14.38 8.30 4.11
N GLU A 416 13.45 8.83 4.91
CA GLU A 416 13.20 8.33 6.27
C GLU A 416 12.72 6.86 6.23
N PHE A 417 13.64 5.93 6.03
CA PHE A 417 13.43 4.50 6.10
C PHE A 417 13.52 4.10 7.57
N GLN A 418 12.42 3.65 8.16
CA GLN A 418 12.50 2.95 9.43
C GLN A 418 12.89 1.49 9.18
N GLU A 419 14.08 1.12 9.65
CA GLU A 419 14.48 -0.29 9.79
C GLU A 419 13.48 -1.01 10.71
N MET A 420 12.91 -2.12 10.25
CA MET A 420 11.97 -2.90 11.05
C MET A 420 12.62 -4.19 11.55
N SER A 421 12.79 -4.27 12.86
CA SER A 421 13.02 -5.51 13.60
C SER A 421 11.66 -6.04 14.07
N ILE A 422 11.15 -7.10 13.45
CA ILE A 422 9.94 -7.80 13.91
C ILE A 422 10.39 -8.87 14.90
N LYS A 423 9.95 -8.79 16.17
CA LYS A 423 10.20 -9.87 17.15
C LYS A 423 9.58 -11.18 16.63
N GLY A 424 10.43 -12.15 16.30
CA GLY A 424 10.04 -13.48 15.83
C GLY A 424 10.17 -13.71 14.31
N VAL A 425 10.46 -12.68 13.52
CA VAL A 425 10.84 -12.83 12.11
C VAL A 425 12.31 -12.47 11.98
N THR A 426 13.16 -13.48 11.76
CA THR A 426 14.63 -13.33 11.66
C THR A 426 15.10 -12.63 10.38
N LYS A 427 14.19 -12.15 9.52
CA LYS A 427 14.53 -11.46 8.27
C LYS A 427 13.98 -10.04 8.24
N ARG A 428 14.90 -9.09 8.03
CA ARG A 428 14.67 -7.69 7.66
C ARG A 428 13.85 -7.66 6.36
N LEU A 429 12.72 -6.98 6.35
CA LEU A 429 11.87 -6.84 5.16
C LEU A 429 11.99 -5.42 4.64
N PRO A 430 12.51 -5.19 3.42
CA PRO A 430 12.65 -3.85 2.85
C PRO A 430 11.27 -3.29 2.50
N GLY A 431 10.91 -2.15 3.10
CA GLY A 431 9.71 -1.40 2.79
C GLY A 431 9.99 0.10 2.84
N LEU A 432 9.35 0.87 1.96
CA LEU A 432 9.49 2.32 1.87
C LEU A 432 8.23 2.99 2.39
N LEU A 433 8.38 3.84 3.41
CA LEU A 433 7.31 4.71 3.90
C LEU A 433 7.45 6.09 3.27
N LEU A 434 6.39 6.59 2.66
CA LEU A 434 6.37 7.90 2.02
C LEU A 434 5.36 8.83 2.70
N GLY A 435 5.81 10.05 2.97
CA GLY A 435 5.00 11.20 3.39
C GLY A 435 5.12 12.42 2.47
N LYS A 436 5.69 12.23 1.27
CA LYS A 436 5.94 13.28 0.27
C LYS A 436 5.67 12.76 -1.15
N ASN A 437 5.52 13.68 -2.11
CA ASN A 437 5.36 13.35 -3.53
C ASN A 437 6.59 12.58 -4.04
N GLU A 438 6.40 11.35 -4.50
CA GLU A 438 7.46 10.52 -5.07
C GLU A 438 6.89 9.58 -6.15
N THR A 439 7.74 9.19 -7.11
CA THR A 439 7.41 8.14 -8.08
C THR A 439 7.96 6.80 -7.57
N ILE A 440 7.24 5.71 -7.79
CA ILE A 440 7.55 4.35 -7.34
C ILE A 440 7.41 3.41 -8.53
N GLY A 441 8.37 2.49 -8.70
CA GLY A 441 8.36 1.55 -9.83
C GLY A 441 8.53 2.20 -11.20
N GLY A 442 8.84 3.50 -11.27
CA GLY A 442 8.90 4.24 -12.53
C GLY A 442 7.52 4.49 -13.16
N PHE A 443 6.42 4.26 -12.41
CA PHE A 443 5.09 4.54 -12.91
C PHE A 443 4.03 4.96 -11.90
N PHE A 444 4.18 4.69 -10.61
CA PHE A 444 3.20 5.13 -9.61
C PHE A 444 3.70 6.39 -8.92
N ARG A 445 3.08 7.54 -9.19
CA ARG A 445 3.34 8.79 -8.47
C ARG A 445 2.39 8.91 -7.29
N PHE A 446 2.94 8.71 -6.10
CA PHE A 446 2.25 8.91 -4.83
C PHE A 446 2.05 10.39 -4.55
N ILE A 447 0.85 10.75 -4.12
CA ILE A 447 0.49 12.09 -3.69
C ILE A 447 0.20 12.04 -2.18
N PRO A 448 0.93 12.76 -1.31
CA PRO A 448 0.81 12.65 0.13
C PRO A 448 -0.35 13.48 0.68
N ASN A 449 -1.32 13.85 -0.15
CA ASN A 449 -2.42 14.73 0.19
C ASN A 449 -3.73 14.09 -0.27
N VAL A 450 -4.74 14.14 0.60
CA VAL A 450 -6.11 13.71 0.30
C VAL A 450 -7.04 14.88 0.57
N THR A 451 -8.06 15.05 -0.26
CA THR A 451 -9.15 15.97 0.07
C THR A 451 -10.15 15.26 0.96
N THR A 452 -10.46 15.84 2.12
CA THR A 452 -11.51 15.36 3.02
C THR A 452 -12.68 16.33 2.99
N ILE A 453 -13.85 15.85 2.62
CA ILE A 453 -15.10 16.62 2.48
C ILE A 453 -16.07 16.19 3.58
N TYR A 454 -16.39 17.11 4.48
CA TYR A 454 -17.27 16.87 5.62
C TYR A 454 -18.75 16.98 5.26
N PRO A 455 -19.66 16.35 6.03
CA PRO A 455 -21.10 16.42 5.77
C PRO A 455 -21.68 17.84 5.79
N ASN A 456 -21.06 18.78 6.49
CA ASN A 456 -21.46 20.20 6.51
C ASN A 456 -21.03 20.96 5.23
N GLY A 457 -20.43 20.27 4.25
CA GLY A 457 -19.97 20.83 2.99
C GLY A 457 -18.59 21.48 3.02
N THR A 458 -17.90 21.52 4.18
CA THR A 458 -16.54 22.04 4.25
C THR A 458 -15.54 21.00 3.75
N SER A 459 -14.44 21.46 3.17
CA SER A 459 -13.35 20.58 2.70
C SER A 459 -12.01 21.00 3.29
N GLN A 460 -11.13 20.04 3.54
CA GLN A 460 -9.75 20.30 3.95
C GLN A 460 -8.79 19.34 3.25
N ILE A 461 -7.53 19.74 3.14
CA ILE A 461 -6.45 18.86 2.65
C ILE A 461 -5.79 18.21 3.85
N VAL A 462 -5.74 16.88 3.86
CA VAL A 462 -5.13 16.07 4.92
C VAL A 462 -3.92 15.34 4.37
N LYS A 463 -2.85 15.24 5.17
CA LYS A 463 -1.67 14.44 4.78
C LYS A 463 -1.93 12.96 4.95
N VAL A 464 -1.52 12.18 3.96
CA VAL A 464 -1.60 10.71 3.96
C VAL A 464 -0.22 10.10 3.86
N LYS A 465 -0.11 8.82 4.22
CA LYS A 465 1.14 8.05 4.08
C LYS A 465 0.94 6.94 3.06
N GLY A 466 2.01 6.56 2.38
CA GLY A 466 2.03 5.38 1.52
C GLY A 466 3.13 4.43 1.98
N PHE A 467 2.78 3.16 2.17
CA PHE A 467 3.76 2.11 2.44
C PHE A 467 3.93 1.26 1.19
N PHE A 468 5.16 1.13 0.70
CA PHE A 468 5.49 0.44 -0.53
C PHE A 468 6.46 -0.67 -0.25
N TRP A 469 6.05 -1.89 -0.57
CA TRP A 469 6.87 -3.08 -0.47
C TRP A 469 7.28 -3.52 -1.87
N PRO A 470 8.53 -3.27 -2.27
CA PRO A 470 9.08 -3.84 -3.49
C PRO A 470 9.48 -5.30 -3.26
N ALA A 471 8.94 -6.20 -4.08
CA ALA A 471 9.24 -7.63 -4.06
C ALA A 471 9.68 -8.07 -5.46
N GLY A 472 10.88 -7.65 -5.87
CA GLY A 472 11.43 -7.94 -7.19
C GLY A 472 10.62 -7.30 -8.34
N ARG A 473 9.67 -8.06 -8.90
CA ARG A 473 8.86 -7.68 -10.08
C ARG A 473 7.46 -7.19 -9.72
N GLN A 474 7.21 -7.05 -8.43
CA GLN A 474 5.96 -6.59 -7.87
C GLN A 474 6.21 -5.46 -6.88
N VAL A 475 5.25 -4.54 -6.80
CA VAL A 475 5.18 -3.59 -5.68
C VAL A 475 3.81 -3.78 -5.04
N ARG A 476 3.79 -4.07 -3.75
CA ARG A 476 2.57 -3.95 -2.95
C ARG A 476 2.57 -2.58 -2.32
N ALA A 477 1.48 -1.85 -2.46
CA ALA A 477 1.30 -0.55 -1.85
C ALA A 477 0.10 -0.55 -0.91
N SER A 478 0.26 0.12 0.21
CA SER A 478 -0.81 0.40 1.16
C SER A 478 -0.90 1.91 1.32
N LEU A 479 -1.99 2.49 0.83
CA LEU A 479 -2.29 3.92 0.98
C LEU A 479 -3.04 4.11 2.29
N LEU A 480 -2.46 4.90 3.19
CA LEU A 480 -2.86 5.01 4.59
C LEU A 480 -3.55 6.35 4.83
N TYR A 481 -4.86 6.29 5.03
CA TYR A 481 -5.70 7.43 5.34
C TYR A 481 -5.90 7.52 6.85
N PRO A 482 -5.67 8.69 7.48
CA PRO A 482 -6.01 8.88 8.88
C PRO A 482 -7.53 8.82 9.06
N TYR A 483 -7.99 8.49 10.26
CA TYR A 483 -9.41 8.55 10.61
C TYR A 483 -10.07 9.87 10.17
N PHE A 484 -11.14 9.76 9.40
CA PHE A 484 -11.90 10.88 8.83
C PHE A 484 -13.38 10.87 9.25
N GLY A 485 -13.77 10.02 10.21
CA GLY A 485 -15.16 9.88 10.65
C GLY A 485 -16.10 9.60 9.47
N ASN A 486 -17.21 10.33 9.42
CA ASN A 486 -18.23 10.21 8.37
C ASN A 486 -17.97 11.06 7.11
N ALA A 487 -16.77 11.65 6.99
CA ALA A 487 -16.41 12.44 5.82
C ALA A 487 -16.23 11.56 4.56
N THR A 488 -16.13 12.23 3.41
CA THR A 488 -15.67 11.64 2.15
C THR A 488 -14.21 11.96 1.96
N ILE A 489 -13.41 10.98 1.55
CA ILE A 489 -12.04 11.20 1.11
C ILE A 489 -11.93 11.00 -0.41
N GLU A 490 -11.18 11.90 -1.05
CA GLU A 490 -10.82 11.85 -2.47
C GLU A 490 -9.31 11.97 -2.58
N HIS A 491 -8.64 10.86 -2.89
CA HIS A 491 -7.20 10.79 -3.09
C HIS A 491 -6.92 10.48 -4.56
N ASP A 492 -6.00 11.23 -5.18
CA ASP A 492 -5.80 11.24 -6.62
C ASP A 492 -4.39 10.81 -7.06
N PRO A 493 -3.86 9.64 -6.63
CA PRO A 493 -2.57 9.17 -7.10
C PRO A 493 -2.53 9.07 -8.63
N SER A 494 -1.33 9.21 -9.18
CA SER A 494 -1.12 9.18 -10.62
C SER A 494 -0.31 7.95 -11.01
N ILE A 495 -0.62 7.37 -12.15
CA ILE A 495 -0.08 6.11 -12.63
C ILE A 495 0.30 6.32 -14.09
N GLY A 496 1.42 5.82 -14.58
CA GLY A 496 1.79 6.04 -15.97
C GLY A 496 3.25 5.78 -16.24
N ILE A 497 3.64 5.56 -17.49
CA ILE A 497 5.04 5.29 -17.80
C ILE A 497 5.83 6.60 -17.67
N VAL A 498 6.93 6.61 -16.89
CA VAL A 498 7.95 7.67 -17.02
C VAL A 498 8.60 7.49 -18.39
N ALA A 499 7.98 8.06 -19.42
CA ALA A 499 8.47 7.97 -20.78
C ALA A 499 9.64 8.96 -20.94
N PRO A 500 10.87 8.50 -21.26
CA PRO A 500 12.02 9.39 -21.45
C PRO A 500 11.90 10.31 -22.68
N GLN A 501 10.82 10.21 -23.47
CA GLN A 501 10.74 10.76 -24.82
C GLN A 501 9.53 11.66 -25.10
N ILE A 502 8.66 11.95 -24.13
CA ILE A 502 7.57 12.90 -24.38
C ILE A 502 8.16 14.31 -24.34
N LYS A 503 8.34 14.91 -25.53
CA LYS A 503 8.65 16.33 -25.63
C LYS A 503 7.54 17.13 -24.93
N PRO A 504 7.87 18.17 -24.14
CA PRO A 504 6.85 19.02 -23.53
C PRO A 504 5.89 19.54 -24.61
N GLU A 505 4.63 19.15 -24.52
CA GLU A 505 3.57 19.73 -25.36
C GLU A 505 2.93 20.90 -24.64
N ALA A 506 2.43 21.87 -25.41
CA ALA A 506 1.68 22.99 -24.86
C ALA A 506 0.42 22.49 -24.13
N ILE A 507 0.09 23.13 -23.02
CA ILE A 507 -1.15 22.89 -22.29
C ILE A 507 -2.30 23.37 -23.19
N VAL A 508 -3.22 22.46 -23.51
CA VAL A 508 -4.35 22.77 -24.42
C VAL A 508 -5.67 23.06 -23.68
N ALA A 509 -5.77 22.62 -22.43
CA ALA A 509 -6.99 22.76 -21.63
C ALA A 509 -6.67 22.82 -20.13
N LYS A 510 -7.54 23.50 -19.39
CA LYS A 510 -7.62 23.49 -17.94
C LYS A 510 -8.80 22.63 -17.52
N VAL A 511 -8.56 21.66 -16.65
CA VAL A 511 -9.58 20.75 -16.15
C VAL A 511 -9.74 21.00 -14.65
N ASN A 512 -10.92 21.43 -14.23
CA ASN A 512 -11.26 21.55 -12.82
C ASN A 512 -12.05 20.31 -12.38
N ILE A 513 -11.61 19.70 -11.29
CA ILE A 513 -12.28 18.54 -10.69
C ILE A 513 -12.82 18.93 -9.33
N SER A 514 -14.12 18.71 -9.13
CA SER A 514 -14.79 18.88 -7.85
C SER A 514 -15.78 17.74 -7.66
N GLY A 515 -15.43 16.78 -6.79
CA GLY A 515 -16.19 15.54 -6.63
C GLY A 515 -16.37 14.80 -7.95
N SER A 516 -17.60 14.39 -8.26
CA SER A 516 -17.94 13.71 -9.53
C SER A 516 -17.96 14.61 -10.77
N LYS A 517 -17.88 15.95 -10.60
CA LYS A 517 -17.99 16.91 -11.71
C LYS A 517 -16.61 17.23 -12.29
N ILE A 518 -16.54 17.23 -13.62
CA ILE A 518 -15.38 17.67 -14.40
C ILE A 518 -15.82 18.89 -15.22
N GLU A 519 -15.20 20.03 -14.98
CA GLU A 519 -15.37 21.24 -15.77
C GLU A 519 -14.12 21.46 -16.61
N VAL A 520 -14.27 21.60 -17.92
CA VAL A 520 -13.14 21.78 -18.84
C VAL A 520 -13.22 23.17 -19.46
N LYS A 521 -12.14 23.93 -19.36
CA LYS A 521 -11.98 25.24 -19.99
C LYS A 521 -10.82 25.20 -20.99
N PRO A 522 -11.00 25.73 -22.21
CA PRO A 522 -9.89 25.86 -23.14
C PRO A 522 -8.87 26.87 -22.60
N VAL A 523 -7.59 26.66 -22.95
CA VAL A 523 -6.58 27.71 -22.78
C VAL A 523 -6.61 28.59 -24.01
N ASP A 524 -6.92 29.88 -23.84
CA ASP A 524 -6.72 30.86 -24.90
C ASP A 524 -5.22 30.94 -25.21
N LEU A 525 -4.82 30.31 -26.31
CA LEU A 525 -3.48 30.47 -26.85
C LEU A 525 -3.33 31.94 -27.23
N VAL A 526 -2.65 32.73 -26.39
CA VAL A 526 -2.06 34.00 -26.83
C VAL A 526 -0.98 33.63 -27.84
N ILE A 527 -1.37 33.56 -29.10
CA ILE A 527 -0.43 33.49 -30.21
C ILE A 527 0.25 34.86 -30.23
N SER A 528 1.33 35.01 -29.46
CA SER A 528 2.33 36.03 -29.80
C SER A 528 2.69 35.77 -31.26
N PRO A 529 2.52 36.74 -32.19
CA PRO A 529 2.86 36.50 -33.58
C PRO A 529 4.32 36.07 -33.62
N LEU A 530 4.53 34.80 -33.97
CA LEU A 530 5.84 34.27 -34.23
C LEU A 530 6.41 35.17 -35.33
N ILE A 531 7.43 35.96 -35.02
CA ILE A 531 8.27 36.55 -36.05
C ILE A 531 8.89 35.34 -36.73
N VAL A 532 8.25 34.87 -37.79
CA VAL A 532 8.83 33.88 -38.69
C VAL A 532 10.05 34.59 -39.28
N PRO A 533 11.30 34.21 -38.96
CA PRO A 533 12.40 34.66 -39.78
C PRO A 533 12.06 34.15 -41.17
N THR A 534 11.81 35.08 -42.10
CA THR A 534 11.52 34.75 -43.50
C THR A 534 12.55 33.74 -43.94
N LEU A 535 12.13 32.47 -44.08
CA LEU A 535 12.92 31.43 -44.69
C LEU A 535 13.34 32.01 -46.03
N MET A 536 14.64 32.27 -46.21
CA MET A 536 15.16 32.64 -47.52
C MET A 536 14.62 31.58 -48.49
N PRO A 537 13.88 31.98 -49.54
CA PRO A 537 13.34 31.04 -50.51
C PRO A 537 14.42 30.06 -50.92
N TYR A 538 14.08 28.77 -50.98
CA TYR A 538 15.02 27.71 -51.30
C TYR A 538 15.80 28.00 -52.60
N THR A 539 15.20 28.78 -53.51
CA THR A 539 15.79 29.32 -54.74
C THR A 539 17.00 30.23 -54.51
N ILE A 540 17.03 31.04 -53.46
CA ILE A 540 18.16 31.90 -53.09
C ILE A 540 19.32 31.06 -52.55
N LEU A 541 19.02 30.05 -51.72
CA LEU A 541 20.04 29.14 -51.18
C LEU A 541 20.68 28.28 -52.29
N THR A 542 19.86 27.76 -53.21
CA THR A 542 20.37 27.02 -54.38
C THR A 542 21.11 27.93 -55.35
N GLY A 543 20.69 29.20 -55.49
CA GLY A 543 21.38 30.19 -56.30
C GLY A 543 22.78 30.51 -55.76
N LEU A 544 22.92 30.72 -54.45
CA LEU A 544 24.21 30.97 -53.80
C LEU A 544 25.16 29.77 -53.87
N ALA A 545 24.63 28.54 -53.76
CA ALA A 545 25.41 27.32 -53.93
C ALA A 545 25.89 27.16 -55.38
N LEU A 546 25.06 27.49 -56.37
CA LEU A 546 25.44 27.42 -57.78
C LEU A 546 26.53 28.46 -58.12
N VAL A 547 26.38 29.69 -57.62
CA VAL A 547 27.37 30.76 -57.83
C VAL A 547 28.72 30.41 -57.20
N THR A 548 28.73 29.84 -56.01
CA THR A 548 29.99 29.40 -55.36
C THR A 548 30.67 28.28 -56.12
N VAL A 549 29.92 27.30 -56.64
CA VAL A 549 30.46 26.24 -57.51
C VAL A 549 31.04 26.83 -58.81
N ILE A 550 30.34 27.76 -59.46
CA ILE A 550 30.83 28.42 -60.68
C ILE A 550 32.12 29.22 -60.41
N CYS A 551 32.19 29.96 -59.30
CA CYS A 551 33.39 30.69 -58.90
C CYS A 551 34.58 29.76 -58.65
N VAL A 552 34.37 28.62 -57.99
CA VAL A 552 35.42 27.62 -57.75
C VAL A 552 35.92 27.01 -59.06
N ILE A 553 35.00 26.70 -59.99
CA ILE A 553 35.36 26.19 -61.33
C ILE A 553 36.16 27.25 -62.10
N MET A 554 35.73 28.51 -62.10
CA MET A 554 36.46 29.59 -62.76
C MET A 554 37.86 29.78 -62.20
N ILE A 555 38.03 29.79 -60.87
CA ILE A 555 39.34 29.87 -60.23
C ILE A 555 40.23 28.70 -60.65
N PHE A 556 39.67 27.49 -60.77
CA PHE A 556 40.39 26.30 -61.20
C PHE A 556 40.82 26.37 -62.67
N VAL A 557 39.93 26.87 -63.56
CA VAL A 557 40.23 27.08 -64.98
C VAL A 557 41.30 28.15 -65.16
N ILE A 558 41.22 29.27 -64.43
CA ILE A 558 42.23 30.34 -64.45
C ILE A 558 43.58 29.82 -63.96
N LYS A 559 43.61 29.01 -62.88
CA LYS A 559 44.84 28.37 -62.40
C LYS A 559 45.43 27.40 -63.42
N LYS A 560 44.60 26.61 -64.11
CA LYS A 560 45.05 25.68 -65.15
C LYS A 560 45.65 26.42 -66.35
N LYS A 561 44.98 27.48 -66.83
CA LYS A 561 45.47 28.31 -67.93
C LYS A 561 46.77 29.04 -67.59
N ARG A 562 46.94 29.49 -66.34
CA ARG A 562 48.22 30.06 -65.87
C ARG A 562 49.35 29.05 -65.84
N MET A 563 49.09 27.77 -65.57
CA MET A 563 50.13 26.73 -65.60
C MET A 563 50.50 26.32 -67.03
N GLU A 564 49.58 26.37 -67.98
CA GLU A 564 49.85 26.13 -69.42
C GLU A 564 50.61 27.28 -70.10
N ILE A 565 50.59 28.50 -69.54
CA ILE A 565 51.37 29.66 -70.03
C ILE A 565 52.79 29.69 -69.44
N ILE A 566 53.05 28.92 -68.38
CA ILE A 566 54.34 28.87 -67.65
C ILE A 566 55.11 27.55 -67.95
N SER A 567 54.51 26.63 -68.71
CA SER A 567 55.17 25.45 -69.31
C SER A 567 55.45 25.68 -70.79
#